data_AF-A0A519R2F2-F1
#
_entry.id   AF-A0A519R2F2-F1
#
_cell.length_a   1.000
_cell.length_b   1.000
_cell.length_c   1.000
_cell.angle_alpha   90.00
_cell.angle_beta   90.00
_cell.angle_gamma   90.00
#
_symmetry.space_group_name_H-M   'P 1'
#
loop_
_entity.id
_entity.type
_entity.pdbx_description
1 polymer ?
#
loop_
_entity_poly.entity_id
_entity_poly.type
_entity_poly.pdbx_seq_one_letter_code
_entity_poly.pdbx_strand_id
1 'polypeptide(L)'
;MCDPYQKLIVSEKVDVWMLGCILYTMCFYKHPFQEMSKLSIVNAAYSFPKDHNYAPKLIEIIRLLLTPNPTTRPTIFDVAKIFDNYFELTNIKLNVIKNFF
;
A
#
# COMPACT_ATOMS: atom_id res chain seq x y z
N MET A 1 10.07 7.50 3.32
CA MET A 1 9.08 7.55 4.41
C MET A 1 8.48 8.94 4.58
N CYS A 2 9.23 10.02 4.35
CA CYS A 2 8.65 11.32 3.95
C CYS A 2 9.74 12.10 3.22
N ASP A 3 9.41 12.79 2.14
CA ASP A 3 10.29 13.79 1.53
C ASP A 3 9.95 15.16 2.17
N PRO A 4 10.87 15.77 2.95
CA PRO A 4 10.60 17.02 3.64
C PRO A 4 10.31 18.19 2.69
N TYR A 5 10.72 18.09 1.42
CA TYR A 5 10.49 19.13 0.42
C TYR A 5 9.09 19.06 -0.19
N GLN A 6 8.38 17.93 -0.07
CA GLN A 6 7.04 17.75 -0.61
C GLN A 6 5.94 18.40 0.24
N LYS A 7 6.24 18.88 1.46
CA LYS A 7 5.30 19.52 2.39
C LYS A 7 4.02 18.69 2.62
N LEU A 8 4.11 17.37 2.52
CA LEU A 8 3.00 16.47 2.80
C LEU A 8 2.77 16.41 4.31
N ILE A 9 1.49 16.40 4.70
CA ILE A 9 1.09 16.34 6.10
C ILE A 9 1.38 14.92 6.62
N VAL A 10 2.10 14.85 7.74
CA VAL A 10 2.24 13.61 8.51
C VAL A 10 0.95 13.40 9.30
N SER A 11 0.27 12.28 9.06
CA SER A 11 -1.00 11.93 9.68
C SER A 11 -1.07 10.42 9.95
N GLU A 12 -2.19 9.93 10.47
CA GLU A 12 -2.51 8.50 10.66
C GLU A 12 -2.33 7.64 9.39
N LYS A 13 -2.27 8.26 8.20
CA LYS A 13 -1.93 7.58 6.95
C LYS A 13 -0.53 6.95 6.97
N VAL A 14 0.39 7.40 7.82
CA VAL A 14 1.70 6.72 7.99
C VAL A 14 1.55 5.33 8.60
N ASP A 15 0.56 5.12 9.47
CA ASP A 15 0.28 3.82 10.05
C ASP A 15 -0.31 2.87 8.99
N VAL A 16 -1.18 3.39 8.12
CA VAL A 16 -1.70 2.63 6.96
C VAL A 16 -0.59 2.15 6.04
N TRP A 17 0.45 2.97 5.82
CA TRP A 17 1.64 2.53 5.08
C TRP A 17 2.38 1.41 5.80
N MET A 18 2.57 1.53 7.11
CA MET A 18 3.22 0.49 7.91
C MET A 18 2.43 -0.81 7.93
N LEU A 19 1.09 -0.77 7.91
CA LEU A 19 0.26 -1.96 7.69
C LEU A 19 0.58 -2.64 6.35
N GLY A 20 0.80 -1.86 5.28
CA GLY A 20 1.25 -2.39 4.00
C GLY A 20 2.62 -3.09 4.09
N CYS A 21 3.58 -2.49 4.80
CA CYS A 21 4.88 -3.10 5.06
C CYS A 21 4.77 -4.40 5.87
N ILE A 22 3.95 -4.42 6.93
CA ILE A 22 3.72 -5.59 7.77
C ILE A 22 3.07 -6.71 6.97
N LEU A 23 2.01 -6.40 6.21
CA LEU A 23 1.31 -7.38 5.39
C LEU A 23 2.22 -7.99 4.32
N TYR A 24 3.01 -7.17 3.63
CA TYR A 24 4.03 -7.65 2.69
C TYR A 24 5.03 -8.58 3.40
N THR A 25 5.54 -8.17 4.57
CA THR A 25 6.54 -8.94 5.31
C THR A 25 5.99 -10.29 5.78
N MET A 26 4.73 -10.36 6.22
CA MET A 26 4.09 -11.63 6.56
C MET A 26 3.93 -12.56 5.35
N CYS A 27 3.69 -12.00 4.16
CA CYS A 27 3.55 -12.79 2.93
C CYS A 27 4.90 -13.31 2.41
N PHE A 28 5.94 -12.47 2.45
CA PHE A 28 7.19 -12.72 1.72
C PHE A 28 8.41 -12.90 2.63
N TYR A 29 8.23 -12.84 3.95
CA TYR A 29 9.28 -12.97 4.98
C TYR A 29 10.46 -12.01 4.79
N LYS A 30 10.23 -10.92 4.04
CA LYS A 30 11.21 -9.88 3.73
C LYS A 30 10.51 -8.53 3.76
N HIS A 31 11.13 -7.53 4.38
CA HIS A 31 10.58 -6.18 4.36
C HIS A 31 10.62 -5.61 2.93
N PRO A 32 9.56 -4.95 2.42
CA PRO A 32 9.49 -4.54 1.01
C PRO A 32 10.61 -3.60 0.57
N PHE A 33 11.23 -2.90 1.52
CA PHE A 33 12.31 -1.94 1.29
C PHE A 33 13.64 -2.29 1.99
N GLN A 34 13.83 -3.55 2.42
CA GLN A 34 14.98 -3.96 3.26
C GLN A 34 16.36 -3.61 2.68
N GLU A 35 16.50 -3.68 1.36
CA GLU A 35 17.76 -3.47 0.63
C GLU A 35 17.63 -2.35 -0.39
N MET A 36 16.72 -1.41 -0.15
CA MET A 36 16.35 -0.39 -1.12
C MET A 36 16.81 1.00 -0.70
N SER A 37 16.97 1.87 -1.70
CA SER A 37 17.33 3.26 -1.46
C SER A 37 16.20 4.03 -0.76
N LYS A 38 16.52 5.14 -0.07
CA LYS A 38 15.50 6.05 0.48
C LYS A 38 14.51 6.53 -0.60
N LEU A 39 14.98 6.71 -1.83
CA LEU A 39 14.17 7.11 -2.98
C LEU A 39 13.15 6.03 -3.37
N SER A 40 13.52 4.76 -3.24
CA SER A 40 12.60 3.63 -3.46
C SER A 40 11.42 3.65 -2.48
N ILE A 41 11.67 4.04 -1.23
CA ILE A 41 10.61 4.19 -0.23
C ILE A 41 9.66 5.33 -0.61
N VAL A 42 10.20 6.48 -1.07
CA VAL A 42 9.38 7.65 -1.47
C VAL A 42 8.51 7.33 -2.69
N ASN A 43 9.05 6.59 -3.65
CA ASN A 43 8.35 6.23 -4.88
C ASN A 43 7.52 4.95 -4.77
N ALA A 44 7.49 4.31 -3.60
CA ALA A 44 6.92 2.97 -3.42
C ALA A 44 7.43 1.96 -4.46
N ALA A 45 8.72 2.03 -4.80
CA ALA A 45 9.37 1.06 -5.65
C ALA A 45 9.69 -0.18 -4.82
N TYR A 46 8.95 -1.26 -5.03
CA TYR A 46 9.16 -2.60 -4.50
C TYR A 46 8.62 -3.60 -5.54
N SER A 47 8.95 -4.88 -5.40
CA SER A 47 8.48 -5.93 -6.32
C SER A 47 7.95 -7.13 -5.56
N PHE A 48 7.01 -7.85 -6.17
CA PHE A 48 6.54 -9.12 -5.64
C PHE A 48 7.38 -10.27 -6.25
N PRO A 49 7.72 -11.33 -5.48
CA PRO A 49 8.34 -12.53 -6.05
C PRO A 49 7.45 -13.14 -7.14
N LYS A 50 8.03 -13.50 -8.29
CA LYS A 50 7.24 -13.98 -9.44
C LYS A 50 6.46 -15.28 -9.16
N ASP A 51 7.01 -16.13 -8.31
CA ASP A 51 6.48 -17.48 -8.04
C ASP A 51 5.62 -17.55 -6.77
N HIS A 52 4.96 -16.45 -6.39
CA HIS A 52 4.10 -16.45 -5.21
C HIS A 52 2.71 -17.05 -5.50
N ASN A 53 2.13 -17.74 -4.52
CA ASN A 53 0.80 -18.36 -4.63
C ASN A 53 -0.31 -17.55 -3.93
N TYR A 54 -0.07 -16.27 -3.63
CA TYR A 54 -1.06 -15.42 -2.97
C TYR A 54 -2.16 -14.96 -3.93
N ALA A 55 -3.37 -14.85 -3.40
CA ALA A 55 -4.54 -14.39 -4.15
C ALA A 55 -4.31 -12.97 -4.72
N PRO A 56 -4.76 -12.69 -5.95
CA PRO A 56 -4.62 -11.35 -6.56
C PRO A 56 -5.14 -10.22 -5.68
N LYS A 57 -6.26 -10.44 -4.98
CA LYS A 57 -6.84 -9.46 -4.06
C LYS A 57 -5.91 -9.09 -2.91
N LEU A 58 -5.14 -10.04 -2.38
CA LEU A 58 -4.17 -9.76 -1.32
C LEU A 58 -3.04 -8.88 -1.84
N ILE A 59 -2.55 -9.17 -3.05
CA ILE A 59 -1.55 -8.35 -3.75
C ILE A 59 -2.07 -6.92 -4.00
N GLU A 60 -3.33 -6.79 -4.39
CA GLU A 60 -3.97 -5.48 -4.58
C GLU A 60 -4.11 -4.71 -3.25
N ILE A 61 -4.47 -5.37 -2.14
CA ILE A 61 -4.51 -4.73 -0.82
C ILE A 61 -3.13 -4.20 -0.44
N ILE A 62 -2.06 -4.99 -0.63
CA ILE A 62 -0.69 -4.54 -0.34
C ILE A 62 -0.35 -3.30 -1.18
N ARG A 63 -0.69 -3.30 -2.48
CA ARG A 63 -0.50 -2.13 -3.36
C ARG A 63 -1.28 -0.91 -2.88
N LEU A 64 -2.52 -1.11 -2.45
CA LEU A 64 -3.38 -0.04 -1.95
C LEU A 64 -2.80 0.60 -0.69
N LEU A 65 -2.34 -0.20 0.27
CA LEU A 65 -1.75 0.28 1.53
C LEU A 65 -0.42 1.02 1.27
N LEU A 66 0.38 0.52 0.32
CA LEU A 66 1.64 1.12 -0.10
C LEU A 66 1.47 2.20 -1.19
N THR A 67 0.35 2.92 -1.18
CA THR A 67 0.15 4.11 -2.02
C THR A 67 1.12 5.22 -1.58
N PRO A 68 2.01 5.72 -2.46
CA PRO A 68 3.04 6.69 -2.07
C PRO A 68 2.46 8.02 -1.58
N ASN A 69 1.47 8.56 -2.29
CA ASN A 69 0.83 9.82 -1.92
C ASN A 69 -0.16 9.61 -0.74
N PRO A 70 0.06 10.21 0.44
CA PRO A 70 -0.81 10.04 1.59
C PRO A 70 -2.23 10.61 1.39
N THR A 71 -2.42 11.57 0.47
CA THR A 71 -3.75 12.13 0.19
C THR A 71 -4.64 11.16 -0.58
N THR A 72 -4.04 10.28 -1.39
CA THR A 72 -4.76 9.25 -2.14
C THR A 72 -4.69 7.87 -1.48
N ARG A 73 -3.82 7.69 -0.48
CA ARG A 73 -3.79 6.48 0.36
C ARG A 73 -5.12 6.32 1.09
N PRO A 74 -5.71 5.12 1.19
CA PRO A 74 -6.97 4.91 1.91
C PRO A 74 -6.84 5.30 3.39
N THR A 75 -7.96 5.67 4.00
CA THR A 75 -8.05 5.77 5.47
C THR A 75 -8.12 4.38 6.08
N ILE A 76 -7.88 4.29 7.39
CA ILE A 76 -8.06 3.03 8.12
C ILE A 76 -9.51 2.52 8.03
N PHE A 77 -10.49 3.41 7.94
CA PHE A 77 -11.91 3.05 7.79
C PHE A 77 -12.19 2.43 6.41
N ASP A 78 -11.56 2.94 5.35
CA ASP A 78 -11.67 2.35 4.01
C ASP A 78 -11.07 0.95 3.99
N VAL A 79 -9.92 0.77 4.63
CA VAL A 79 -9.24 -0.52 4.78
C VAL A 79 -10.12 -1.51 5.56
N ALA A 80 -10.67 -1.09 6.69
CA ALA A 80 -11.58 -1.94 7.48
C ALA A 80 -12.79 -2.38 6.64
N LYS A 81 -13.43 -1.46 5.92
CA LYS A 81 -14.55 -1.78 5.02
C LYS A 81 -14.18 -2.80 3.95
N ILE A 82 -12.96 -2.73 3.39
CA ILE A 82 -12.48 -3.73 2.43
C ILE A 82 -12.40 -5.12 3.07
N PHE A 83 -11.89 -5.21 4.30
CA PHE A 83 -11.80 -6.48 5.02
C PHE A 83 -13.17 -7.02 5.44
N ASP A 84 -14.07 -6.16 5.90
CA ASP A 84 -15.45 -6.54 6.27
C ASP A 84 -16.21 -7.15 5.09
N ASN A 85 -15.99 -6.61 3.89
CA ASN A 85 -16.64 -7.06 2.66
C ASN A 85 -15.74 -7.98 1.84
N TYR A 86 -14.66 -8.52 2.43
CA TYR A 86 -13.61 -9.20 1.66
C TYR A 86 -14.19 -10.33 0.81
N PHE A 87 -15.06 -11.19 1.33
CA PHE A 87 -15.58 -12.32 0.58
C PHE A 87 -16.49 -11.93 -0.60
N GLU A 88 -17.14 -10.78 -0.54
CA GLU A 88 -18.07 -10.30 -1.56
C GLU A 88 -17.37 -9.53 -2.69
N LEU A 89 -16.21 -8.95 -2.42
CA LEU A 89 -15.43 -8.19 -3.40
C LEU A 89 -14.80 -9.12 -4.43
N THR A 90 -15.12 -8.92 -5.71
CA THR A 90 -14.46 -9.62 -6.83
C THR A 90 -13.05 -9.09 -7.09
N ASN A 91 -12.83 -7.79 -6.90
CA ASN A 91 -11.54 -7.12 -7.06
C ASN A 91 -11.41 -5.94 -6.08
N ILE A 92 -10.18 -5.55 -5.77
CA ILE A 92 -9.89 -4.38 -4.96
C ILE A 92 -9.67 -3.21 -5.91
N LYS A 93 -10.53 -2.18 -5.83
CA LYS A 93 -10.34 -0.96 -6.62
C LYS A 93 -9.10 -0.23 -6.10
N LEU A 94 -7.96 -0.42 -6.77
CA LEU A 94 -6.76 0.37 -6.57
C LEU A 94 -7.10 1.82 -6.89
N ASN A 95 -7.26 2.65 -5.85
CA ASN A 95 -7.53 4.09 -5.85
C ASN A 95 -8.25 4.64 -7.08
N VAL A 96 -9.50 5.09 -6.90
CA VAL A 96 -10.20 5.95 -7.84
C VAL A 96 -9.31 7.19 -8.12
N ILE A 97 -8.48 7.10 -9.16
CA ILE A 97 -7.87 8.25 -9.80
C ILE A 97 -9.08 9.02 -10.31
N LYS A 98 -9.38 10.17 -9.68
CA LYS A 98 -10.16 11.19 -10.37
C LYS A 98 -9.38 11.46 -11.65
N ASN A 99 -9.93 10.99 -12.78
CA ASN A 99 -9.61 11.50 -14.10
C ASN A 99 -9.72 13.02 -14.03
N PHE A 100 -8.59 13.70 -13.89
CA PHE A 100 -8.48 15.05 -14.39
C PHE A 100 -8.01 14.88 -15.83
N PHE A 101 -8.94 15.20 -16.73
CA PHE A 101 -8.71 15.42 -18.15
C PHE A 101 -7.49 16.31 -18.38
#